data_AF-A0A9J7M9B7-F1
#
_entry.id   AF-A0A9J7M9B7-F1
#
_cell.length_a   1.000
_cell.length_b   1.000
_cell.length_c   1.000
_cell.angle_alpha   90.00
_cell.angle_beta   90.00
_cell.angle_gamma   90.00
#
_symmetry.space_group_name_H-M   'P 1'
#
loop_
_entity.id
_entity.type
_entity.pdbx_description
1 polymer ?
#
loop_
_entity_poly.entity_id
_entity_poly.type
_entity_poly.pdbx_seq_one_letter_code
_entity_poly.pdbx_strand_id
1 'polypeptide(L)'
;MATKKRGRTWRKRKRRTRERDKRPGTGRGTMAARNIKAGEVIIAVPRNILISCRTVLSSKLGTELKKWSGTSRFTCAQVLSLFLLLEKNKGKDSFWYPYIRSLPNSFTTPVYFTESELNALSPSLQEKARDLKKELLHAFNDLEPFVTSCLPELDSTFTFDAFRWAWSVLKTRTLYQEDCRSPYLSNKEPQTSTLVPMLDLINHSPSAKARFGYNVNTSCYEVRVLEPYRKYDQVFISYGFEENTELMLKFGFFVPENPKDFMKINLSEMLESLPQINDEERKNKVDLLFDSGLLSS
;
A
#
# COMPACT_ATOMS: atom_id res chain seq x y z
N MET A 1 -60.12 15.51 -49.85
CA MET A 1 -58.73 16.00 -50.02
C MET A 1 -58.30 16.73 -48.76
N ALA A 2 -57.08 16.42 -48.27
CA ALA A 2 -56.25 17.15 -47.30
C ALA A 2 -56.76 17.33 -45.85
N THR A 3 -56.40 16.38 -44.97
CA THR A 3 -56.27 16.62 -43.52
C THR A 3 -54.78 16.72 -43.13
N LYS A 4 -54.43 17.88 -42.55
CA LYS A 4 -53.10 18.27 -42.02
C LYS A 4 -52.55 17.26 -41.00
N LYS A 5 -51.39 16.66 -41.28
CA LYS A 5 -50.55 16.01 -40.24
C LYS A 5 -49.53 17.01 -39.69
N ARG A 6 -49.67 17.36 -38.41
CA ARG A 6 -48.68 18.11 -37.62
C ARG A 6 -47.42 17.27 -37.42
N GLY A 7 -46.28 17.76 -37.92
CA GLY A 7 -44.96 17.18 -37.66
C GLY A 7 -44.57 17.35 -36.19
N ARG A 8 -44.33 16.24 -35.48
CA ARG A 8 -43.68 16.25 -34.17
C ARG A 8 -42.16 16.25 -34.39
N THR A 9 -41.53 17.39 -34.17
CA THR A 9 -40.08 17.52 -34.05
C THR A 9 -39.60 16.79 -32.79
N TRP A 10 -38.86 15.71 -32.98
CA TRP A 10 -38.14 15.02 -31.91
C TRP A 10 -36.99 15.92 -31.43
N ARG A 11 -37.20 16.66 -30.33
CA ARG A 11 -36.08 17.24 -29.58
C ARG A 11 -35.24 16.08 -29.05
N LYS A 12 -34.09 15.83 -29.67
CA LYS A 12 -33.02 14.98 -29.12
C LYS A 12 -32.69 15.52 -27.73
N ARG A 13 -33.21 14.86 -26.69
CA ARG A 13 -32.73 15.01 -25.31
C ARG A 13 -31.27 14.60 -25.36
N LYS A 14 -30.34 15.56 -25.38
CA LYS A 14 -28.93 15.32 -25.08
C LYS A 14 -28.93 14.60 -23.74
N ARG A 15 -28.65 13.31 -23.77
CA ARG A 15 -28.35 12.50 -22.59
C ARG A 15 -27.13 13.19 -22.00
N ARG A 16 -27.31 14.00 -20.96
CA ARG A 16 -26.23 14.41 -20.07
C ARG A 16 -25.71 13.10 -19.48
N THR A 17 -24.71 12.50 -20.12
CA THR A 17 -23.81 11.58 -19.48
C THR A 17 -23.32 12.30 -18.24
N ARG A 18 -23.79 11.88 -17.08
CA ARG A 18 -23.23 12.35 -15.81
C ARG A 18 -21.80 11.86 -15.80
N GLU A 19 -20.85 12.74 -16.10
CA GLU A 19 -19.45 12.64 -15.69
C GLU A 19 -19.39 12.69 -14.16
N ARG A 20 -19.91 11.65 -13.50
CA ARG A 20 -19.51 11.28 -12.14
C ARG A 20 -18.54 10.08 -12.18
N ASP A 21 -18.02 9.81 -13.36
CA ASP A 21 -17.07 8.76 -13.68
C ASP A 21 -15.64 9.29 -13.51
N LYS A 22 -14.83 8.54 -12.75
CA LYS A 22 -13.38 8.71 -12.57
C LYS A 22 -13.01 9.99 -11.83
N ARG A 23 -12.46 9.89 -10.62
CA ARG A 23 -11.46 10.90 -10.23
C ARG A 23 -10.29 10.69 -11.19
N PRO A 24 -9.98 11.62 -12.11
CA PRO A 24 -8.75 11.52 -12.90
C PRO A 24 -7.60 11.50 -11.89
N GLY A 25 -6.77 10.45 -11.91
CA GLY A 25 -5.54 10.41 -11.10
C GLY A 25 -5.31 9.18 -10.22
N THR A 26 -6.30 8.34 -9.90
CA THR A 26 -6.09 7.18 -9.01
C THR A 26 -5.78 5.86 -9.74
N GLY A 27 -5.75 5.86 -11.07
CA GLY A 27 -5.53 4.63 -11.85
C GLY A 27 -6.73 3.68 -11.83
N ARG A 28 -6.48 2.37 -11.72
CA ARG A 28 -7.54 1.35 -11.63
C ARG A 28 -8.20 1.41 -10.26
N GLY A 29 -9.52 1.16 -10.21
CA GLY A 29 -10.32 1.22 -8.99
C GLY A 29 -11.54 0.31 -9.07
N THR A 30 -12.25 0.14 -7.96
CA THR A 30 -13.49 -0.65 -7.89
C THR A 30 -14.72 0.26 -7.94
N MET A 31 -15.80 -0.23 -8.55
CA MET A 31 -17.04 0.52 -8.71
C MET A 31 -18.24 -0.33 -8.31
N ALA A 32 -19.20 0.28 -7.62
CA ALA A 32 -20.40 -0.40 -7.16
C ALA A 32 -21.28 -0.83 -8.36
N ALA A 33 -21.45 -2.13 -8.56
CA ALA A 33 -22.31 -2.66 -9.64
C ALA A 33 -23.81 -2.51 -9.35
N ARG A 34 -24.17 -2.19 -8.11
CA ARG A 34 -25.53 -1.92 -7.61
C ARG A 34 -25.44 -0.96 -6.43
N ASN A 35 -26.59 -0.55 -5.89
CA ASN A 35 -26.61 0.16 -4.61
C ASN A 35 -26.09 -0.78 -3.50
N ILE A 36 -25.26 -0.24 -2.61
CA ILE A 36 -24.66 -0.92 -1.46
C ILE A 36 -25.13 -0.18 -0.20
N LYS A 37 -25.56 -0.93 0.81
CA LYS A 37 -26.00 -0.36 2.10
C LYS A 37 -24.81 -0.18 3.05
N ALA A 38 -24.94 0.77 3.97
CA ALA A 38 -24.03 0.86 5.09
C ALA A 38 -24.06 -0.44 5.90
N GLY A 39 -22.89 -0.91 6.34
CA GLY A 39 -22.71 -2.16 7.05
C GLY A 39 -22.65 -3.41 6.16
N GLU A 40 -22.71 -3.27 4.83
CA GLU A 40 -22.66 -4.42 3.92
C GLU A 40 -21.22 -4.92 3.68
N VAL A 41 -21.03 -6.24 3.61
CA VAL A 41 -19.76 -6.84 3.18
C VAL A 41 -19.68 -6.76 1.66
N ILE A 42 -18.67 -6.07 1.15
CA ILE A 42 -18.49 -5.83 -0.29
C ILE A 42 -17.45 -6.75 -0.92
N ILE A 43 -16.53 -7.28 -0.11
CA ILE A 43 -15.48 -8.22 -0.50
C ILE A 43 -15.34 -9.25 0.63
N ALA A 44 -15.27 -10.52 0.25
CA ALA A 44 -14.89 -11.62 1.13
C ALA A 44 -13.91 -12.52 0.36
N VAL A 45 -12.66 -12.57 0.80
CA VAL A 45 -11.58 -13.33 0.15
C VAL A 45 -11.23 -14.55 1.01
N PRO A 46 -11.50 -15.78 0.54
CA PRO A 46 -11.10 -17.00 1.23
C PRO A 46 -9.62 -17.06 1.59
N ARG A 47 -9.29 -17.65 2.74
CA ARG A 47 -7.90 -17.75 3.26
C ARG A 47 -6.91 -18.32 2.24
N ASN A 48 -7.30 -19.31 1.44
CA ASN A 48 -6.43 -19.98 0.47
C ASN A 48 -6.04 -19.10 -0.73
N ILE A 49 -6.69 -17.96 -0.93
CA ILE A 49 -6.34 -16.99 -1.98
C ILE A 49 -5.32 -15.96 -1.48
N LEU A 50 -5.22 -15.77 -0.16
CA LEU A 50 -4.32 -14.78 0.45
C LEU A 50 -2.85 -15.17 0.25
N ILE A 51 -2.01 -14.15 0.03
CA ILE A 51 -0.55 -14.32 0.01
C ILE A 51 0.00 -13.66 1.28
N SER A 52 0.30 -14.49 2.28
CA SER A 52 0.84 -14.06 3.58
C SER A 52 2.08 -14.89 3.96
N CYS A 53 2.76 -14.50 5.03
CA CYS A 53 3.92 -15.24 5.54
C CYS A 53 3.56 -16.73 5.84
N ARG A 54 2.31 -17.03 6.23
CA ARG A 54 1.80 -18.41 6.33
C ARG A 54 1.74 -19.13 4.98
N THR A 55 1.28 -18.47 3.92
CA THR A 55 1.25 -19.02 2.56
C THR A 55 2.68 -19.36 2.12
N VAL A 56 3.63 -18.45 2.33
CA VAL A 56 5.05 -18.65 1.99
C VAL A 56 5.64 -19.85 2.73
N LEU A 57 5.46 -19.92 4.05
CA LEU A 57 6.02 -20.97 4.90
C LEU A 57 5.43 -22.37 4.64
N SER A 58 4.29 -22.44 3.98
CA SER A 58 3.63 -23.69 3.56
C SER A 58 4.00 -24.10 2.13
N SER A 59 4.76 -23.29 1.40
CA SER A 59 5.18 -23.52 0.02
C SER A 59 6.58 -24.15 -0.08
N LYS A 60 7.03 -24.46 -1.31
CA LYS A 60 8.41 -24.89 -1.59
C LYS A 60 9.45 -23.88 -1.07
N LEU A 61 9.19 -22.58 -1.24
CA LEU A 61 10.05 -21.53 -0.68
C LEU A 61 10.15 -21.64 0.84
N GLY A 62 9.02 -21.91 1.52
CA GLY A 62 8.98 -22.14 2.96
C GLY A 62 9.84 -23.32 3.42
N THR A 63 9.92 -24.38 2.61
CA THR A 63 10.80 -25.52 2.88
C THR A 63 12.27 -25.12 2.83
N GLU A 64 12.68 -24.35 1.84
CA GLU A 64 14.08 -23.90 1.73
C GLU A 64 14.44 -22.86 2.80
N LEU A 65 13.54 -21.94 3.13
CA LEU A 65 13.71 -20.99 4.24
C LEU A 65 13.94 -21.68 5.59
N LYS A 66 13.29 -22.82 5.85
CA LYS A 66 13.46 -23.59 7.08
C LYS A 66 14.81 -24.31 7.16
N LYS A 67 15.38 -24.68 6.01
CA LYS A 67 16.69 -25.33 5.91
C LYS A 67 17.84 -24.34 5.86
N TRP A 68 17.57 -23.09 5.47
CA TRP A 68 18.57 -22.05 5.34
C TRP A 68 19.34 -21.85 6.65
N SER A 69 20.65 -22.15 6.58
CA SER A 69 21.59 -22.05 7.69
C SER A 69 22.40 -20.75 7.69
N GLY A 70 22.06 -19.81 6.80
CA GLY A 70 22.72 -18.51 6.74
C GLY A 70 22.55 -17.71 8.05
N THR A 71 23.42 -16.72 8.21
CA THR A 71 23.59 -15.95 9.45
C THR A 71 22.38 -15.10 9.83
N SER A 72 21.50 -14.77 8.88
CA SER A 72 20.32 -13.93 9.12
C SER A 72 19.04 -14.54 8.56
N ARG A 73 17.96 -14.39 9.33
CA ARG A 73 16.58 -14.68 8.87
C ARG A 73 16.03 -13.47 8.12
N PHE A 74 15.22 -13.74 7.12
CA PHE A 74 14.62 -12.72 6.26
C PHE A 74 13.34 -12.14 6.85
N THR A 75 13.08 -10.87 6.56
CA THR A 75 11.86 -10.17 6.97
C THR A 75 10.62 -10.71 6.22
N CYS A 76 9.42 -10.41 6.73
CA CYS A 76 8.18 -10.82 6.05
C CYS A 76 8.11 -10.17 4.65
N ALA A 77 8.63 -8.95 4.51
CA ALA A 77 8.69 -8.24 3.25
C ALA A 77 9.62 -8.88 2.22
N GLN A 78 10.79 -9.32 2.65
CA GLN A 78 11.73 -10.04 1.77
C GLN A 78 11.11 -11.33 1.24
N VAL A 79 10.57 -12.17 2.13
CA VAL A 79 10.07 -13.50 1.73
C VAL A 79 8.78 -13.42 0.90
N LEU A 80 7.91 -12.44 1.15
CA LEU A 80 6.72 -12.23 0.33
C LEU A 80 7.06 -11.69 -1.05
N SER A 81 8.04 -10.79 -1.16
CA SER A 81 8.52 -10.27 -2.44
C SER A 81 9.14 -11.39 -3.28
N LEU A 82 9.94 -12.25 -2.65
CA LEU A 82 10.55 -13.41 -3.31
C LEU A 82 9.50 -14.44 -3.76
N PHE A 83 8.51 -14.72 -2.90
CA PHE A 83 7.39 -15.59 -3.25
C PHE A 83 6.62 -15.06 -4.47
N LEU A 84 6.37 -13.75 -4.52
CA LEU A 84 5.68 -13.12 -5.64
C LEU A 84 6.46 -13.26 -6.95
N LEU A 85 7.79 -13.18 -6.91
CA LEU A 85 8.65 -13.42 -8.07
C LEU A 85 8.59 -14.88 -8.54
N LEU A 86 8.67 -15.85 -7.62
CA LEU A 86 8.55 -17.27 -7.94
C LEU A 86 7.22 -17.56 -8.64
N GLU A 87 6.11 -17.05 -8.08
CA GLU A 87 4.78 -17.24 -8.66
C GLU A 87 4.63 -16.50 -10.00
N LYS A 88 5.26 -15.32 -10.16
CA LYS A 88 5.28 -14.62 -11.45
C LYS A 88 6.01 -15.40 -12.53
N ASN A 89 7.15 -16.01 -12.21
CA ASN A 89 7.95 -16.80 -13.15
C ASN A 89 7.25 -18.07 -13.62
N LYS A 90 6.43 -18.70 -12.77
CA LYS A 90 5.58 -19.82 -13.16
C LYS A 90 4.56 -19.44 -14.25
N GLY A 91 4.31 -18.14 -14.46
CA GLY A 91 3.36 -17.69 -15.46
C GLY A 91 1.99 -18.34 -15.25
N LYS A 92 1.42 -18.91 -16.31
CA LYS A 92 0.08 -19.52 -16.29
C LYS A 92 -0.05 -20.74 -15.37
N ASP A 93 1.07 -21.34 -14.96
CA ASP A 93 1.08 -22.49 -14.06
C ASP A 93 0.95 -22.07 -12.58
N SER A 94 1.03 -20.77 -12.27
CA SER A 94 0.76 -20.25 -10.93
C SER A 94 -0.75 -20.18 -10.67
N PHE A 95 -1.17 -20.68 -9.51
CA PHE A 95 -2.52 -20.47 -8.99
C PHE A 95 -2.87 -18.97 -8.89
N TRP A 96 -1.89 -18.12 -8.55
CA TRP A 96 -2.07 -16.67 -8.42
C TRP A 96 -1.86 -15.92 -9.74
N TYR A 97 -1.64 -16.59 -10.87
CA TYR A 97 -1.44 -15.95 -12.17
C TYR A 97 -2.50 -14.87 -12.51
N PRO A 98 -3.82 -15.10 -12.30
CA PRO A 98 -4.83 -14.09 -12.61
C PRO A 98 -4.70 -12.82 -11.76
N TYR A 99 -4.26 -12.96 -10.51
CA TYR A 99 -3.99 -11.84 -9.62
C TYR A 99 -2.69 -11.13 -10.02
N ILE A 100 -1.59 -11.88 -10.19
CA ILE A 100 -0.27 -11.32 -10.49
C ILE A 100 -0.29 -10.54 -11.80
N ARG A 101 -0.92 -11.08 -12.86
CA ARG A 101 -1.06 -10.36 -14.14
C ARG A 101 -1.90 -9.08 -14.03
N SER A 102 -2.71 -8.96 -12.98
CA SER A 102 -3.55 -7.79 -12.74
C SER A 102 -2.81 -6.68 -11.99
N LEU A 103 -1.66 -6.95 -11.39
CA LEU A 103 -0.87 -5.96 -10.65
C LEU A 103 -0.34 -4.85 -11.57
N PRO A 104 0.00 -3.66 -11.03
CA PRO A 104 0.71 -2.63 -11.80
C PRO A 104 2.07 -3.12 -12.28
N ASN A 105 2.53 -2.62 -13.42
CA ASN A 105 3.88 -2.91 -13.92
C ASN A 105 4.94 -1.93 -13.40
N SER A 106 4.52 -0.76 -12.91
CA SER A 106 5.38 0.28 -12.35
C SER A 106 4.67 0.99 -11.19
N PHE A 107 5.45 1.72 -10.40
CA PHE A 107 4.98 2.51 -9.26
C PHE A 107 5.63 3.88 -9.28
N THR A 108 5.06 4.79 -8.50
CA THR A 108 5.52 6.17 -8.31
C THR A 108 6.01 6.40 -6.88
N THR A 109 6.41 5.33 -6.19
CA THR A 109 7.01 5.41 -4.85
C THR A 109 8.45 5.95 -4.94
N PRO A 110 9.02 6.48 -3.85
CA PRO A 110 10.34 7.12 -3.89
C PRO A 110 11.49 6.22 -4.36
N VAL A 111 11.33 4.90 -4.26
CA VAL A 111 12.32 3.93 -4.80
C VAL A 111 12.42 3.94 -6.33
N TYR A 112 11.50 4.61 -7.01
CA TYR A 112 11.53 4.85 -8.46
C TYR A 112 12.01 6.26 -8.84
N PHE A 113 12.15 7.18 -7.89
CA PHE A 113 12.51 8.56 -8.22
C PHE A 113 13.90 8.64 -8.83
N THR A 114 14.04 9.45 -9.86
CA THR A 114 15.32 9.90 -10.41
C THR A 114 16.02 10.83 -9.42
N GLU A 115 17.32 11.08 -9.63
CA GLU A 115 18.03 12.06 -8.79
C GLU A 115 17.45 13.48 -8.93
N SER A 116 16.93 13.84 -10.12
CA SER A 116 16.25 15.11 -10.31
C SER A 116 14.96 15.21 -9.49
N GLU A 117 14.16 14.14 -9.44
CA GLU A 117 12.94 14.12 -8.63
C GLU A 117 13.25 14.14 -7.13
N LEU A 118 14.32 13.44 -6.69
CA LEU A 118 14.77 13.49 -5.30
C LEU A 118 15.25 14.90 -4.90
N ASN A 119 15.97 15.59 -5.77
CA ASN A 119 16.45 16.95 -5.52
C ASN A 119 15.34 18.00 -5.52
N ALA A 120 14.15 17.67 -6.05
CA ALA A 120 12.98 18.53 -5.99
C ALA A 120 12.22 18.42 -4.64
N LEU A 121 12.55 17.44 -3.81
CA LEU A 121 11.97 17.28 -2.48
C LEU A 121 12.64 18.21 -1.46
N SER A 122 11.96 18.48 -0.35
CA SER A 122 12.61 19.10 0.81
C SER A 122 13.74 18.20 1.35
N PRO A 123 14.76 18.75 2.03
CA PRO A 123 15.87 17.95 2.55
C PRO A 123 15.44 16.76 3.41
N SER A 124 14.46 16.96 4.29
CA SER A 124 13.93 15.90 5.17
C SER A 124 13.19 14.80 4.41
N LEU A 125 12.48 15.14 3.32
CA LEU A 125 11.83 14.15 2.46
C LEU A 125 12.83 13.44 1.56
N GLN A 126 13.86 14.14 1.11
CA GLN A 126 14.95 13.57 0.32
C GLN A 126 15.68 12.49 1.13
N GLU A 127 16.00 12.75 2.40
CA GLU A 127 16.62 11.77 3.30
C GLU A 127 15.76 10.52 3.46
N LYS A 128 14.47 10.68 3.81
CA LYS A 128 13.52 9.56 3.91
C LYS A 128 13.42 8.75 2.62
N ALA A 129 13.37 9.43 1.48
CA ALA A 129 13.32 8.77 0.17
C ALA A 129 14.61 7.98 -0.13
N ARG A 130 15.78 8.51 0.24
CA ARG A 130 17.06 7.82 0.12
C ARG A 130 17.14 6.62 1.06
N ASP A 131 16.60 6.71 2.26
CA ASP A 131 16.57 5.60 3.20
C ASP A 131 15.66 4.46 2.72
N LEU A 132 14.51 4.76 2.11
CA LEU A 132 13.68 3.74 1.44
C LEU A 132 14.44 3.04 0.30
N LYS A 133 15.26 3.77 -0.48
CA LYS A 133 16.12 3.18 -1.52
C LYS A 133 17.21 2.28 -0.92
N LYS A 134 17.85 2.71 0.18
CA LYS A 134 18.85 1.90 0.90
C LYS A 134 18.22 0.64 1.51
N GLU A 135 17.05 0.75 2.13
CA GLU A 135 16.28 -0.39 2.67
C GLU A 135 16.03 -1.44 1.58
N LEU A 136 15.54 -1.00 0.42
CA LEU A 136 15.32 -1.88 -0.73
C LEU A 136 16.62 -2.55 -1.20
N LEU A 137 17.71 -1.79 -1.35
CA LEU A 137 18.99 -2.33 -1.81
C LEU A 137 19.57 -3.34 -0.83
N HIS A 138 19.53 -3.05 0.47
CA HIS A 138 19.96 -3.99 1.50
C HIS A 138 19.10 -5.24 1.50
N ALA A 139 17.77 -5.08 1.42
CA ALA A 139 16.85 -6.22 1.37
C ALA A 139 17.09 -7.14 0.15
N PHE A 140 17.47 -6.57 -1.00
CA PHE A 140 17.85 -7.31 -2.20
C PHE A 140 19.16 -8.07 -2.00
N ASN A 141 20.22 -7.37 -1.59
CA ASN A 141 21.55 -7.96 -1.40
C ASN A 141 21.56 -9.07 -0.33
N ASP A 142 20.79 -8.89 0.74
CA ASP A 142 20.64 -9.89 1.81
C ASP A 142 20.07 -11.23 1.28
N LEU A 143 19.22 -11.18 0.24
CA LEU A 143 18.59 -12.36 -0.35
C LEU A 143 19.48 -13.08 -1.36
N GLU A 144 20.46 -12.40 -1.95
CA GLU A 144 21.26 -12.92 -3.05
C GLU A 144 21.93 -14.28 -2.71
N PRO A 145 22.60 -14.47 -1.56
CA PRO A 145 23.20 -15.77 -1.23
C PRO A 145 22.17 -16.90 -1.13
N PHE A 146 20.97 -16.61 -0.64
CA PHE A 146 19.89 -17.60 -0.52
C PHE A 146 19.28 -17.92 -1.88
N VAL A 147 19.06 -16.93 -2.74
CA VAL A 147 18.52 -17.15 -4.08
C VAL A 147 19.47 -18.01 -4.91
N THR A 148 20.76 -17.67 -4.94
CA THR A 148 21.78 -18.40 -5.70
C THR A 148 21.92 -19.85 -5.24
N SER A 149 21.81 -20.11 -3.93
CA SER A 149 22.02 -21.45 -3.37
C SER A 149 20.76 -22.32 -3.32
N CYS A 150 19.59 -21.73 -3.09
CA CYS A 150 18.36 -22.47 -2.78
C CYS A 150 17.26 -22.33 -3.85
N LEU A 151 17.34 -21.33 -4.74
CA LEU A 151 16.29 -21.04 -5.74
C LEU A 151 16.88 -20.86 -7.14
N PRO A 152 17.54 -21.89 -7.70
CA PRO A 152 18.17 -21.80 -9.03
C PRO A 152 17.17 -21.45 -10.14
N GLU A 153 15.86 -21.70 -9.95
CA GLU A 153 14.82 -21.29 -10.90
C GLU A 153 14.69 -19.76 -11.06
N LEU A 154 15.26 -18.98 -10.15
CA LEU A 154 15.24 -17.52 -10.23
C LEU A 154 16.54 -16.91 -10.78
N ASP A 155 17.60 -17.70 -11.01
CA ASP A 155 18.95 -17.20 -11.29
C ASP A 155 19.00 -16.12 -12.40
N SER A 156 18.28 -16.35 -13.51
CA SER A 156 18.22 -15.39 -14.64
C SER A 156 17.19 -14.27 -14.50
N THR A 157 16.34 -14.32 -13.48
CA THR A 157 15.16 -13.43 -13.32
C THR A 157 15.20 -12.62 -12.03
N PHE A 158 16.05 -12.98 -11.08
CA PHE A 158 16.26 -12.26 -9.83
C PHE A 158 17.15 -11.03 -10.07
N THR A 159 16.60 -10.05 -10.75
CA THR A 159 17.24 -8.76 -10.96
C THR A 159 16.77 -7.76 -9.90
N PHE A 160 17.58 -6.73 -9.66
CA PHE A 160 17.19 -5.64 -8.78
C PHE A 160 15.86 -5.00 -9.20
N ASP A 161 15.61 -4.85 -10.50
CA ASP A 161 14.35 -4.30 -11.01
C ASP A 161 13.14 -5.21 -10.77
N ALA A 162 13.30 -6.53 -10.96
CA ALA A 162 12.26 -7.49 -10.65
C ALA A 162 11.93 -7.46 -9.15
N PHE A 163 12.95 -7.46 -8.30
CA PHE A 163 12.78 -7.38 -6.85
C PHE A 163 12.16 -6.04 -6.42
N ARG A 164 12.62 -4.91 -6.96
CA ARG A 164 12.05 -3.57 -6.73
C ARG A 164 10.56 -3.54 -7.06
N TRP A 165 10.15 -4.17 -8.15
CA TRP A 165 8.74 -4.32 -8.50
C TRP A 165 7.97 -5.14 -7.45
N ALA A 166 8.47 -6.31 -7.06
CA ALA A 166 7.78 -7.18 -6.10
C ALA A 166 7.69 -6.53 -4.70
N TRP A 167 8.78 -5.89 -4.27
CA TRP A 167 8.83 -5.09 -3.05
C TRP A 167 7.82 -3.95 -3.06
N SER A 168 7.69 -3.27 -4.20
CA SER A 168 6.74 -2.15 -4.34
C SER A 168 5.30 -2.62 -4.38
N VAL A 169 5.01 -3.77 -5.02
CA VAL A 169 3.69 -4.43 -4.89
C VAL A 169 3.39 -4.63 -3.42
N LEU A 170 4.32 -5.23 -2.69
CA LEU A 170 4.11 -5.55 -1.29
C LEU A 170 3.87 -4.29 -0.44
N LYS A 171 4.80 -3.34 -0.43
CA LYS A 171 4.75 -2.16 0.44
C LYS A 171 3.52 -1.27 0.16
N THR A 172 2.98 -1.31 -1.06
CA THR A 172 1.83 -0.48 -1.46
C THR A 172 0.48 -1.19 -1.36
N ARG A 173 0.43 -2.53 -1.23
CA ARG A 173 -0.81 -3.32 -1.36
C ARG A 173 -1.07 -4.31 -0.24
N THR A 174 -0.16 -4.45 0.72
CA THR A 174 -0.42 -5.30 1.88
C THR A 174 -1.38 -4.64 2.84
N LEU A 175 -2.21 -5.48 3.45
CA LEU A 175 -3.02 -5.13 4.60
C LEU A 175 -2.50 -5.84 5.83
N TYR A 176 -2.88 -5.31 6.99
CA TYR A 176 -2.63 -5.95 8.26
C TYR A 176 -3.54 -7.17 8.44
N GLN A 177 -2.93 -8.29 8.86
CA GLN A 177 -3.58 -9.48 9.38
C GLN A 177 -2.93 -9.85 10.73
N GLU A 178 -3.60 -10.68 11.54
CA GLU A 178 -3.04 -11.22 12.78
C GLU A 178 -1.64 -11.80 12.58
N ASP A 179 -0.75 -11.49 13.53
CA ASP A 179 0.66 -11.84 13.51
C ASP A 179 0.84 -13.37 13.49
N CYS A 180 1.45 -13.87 12.43
CA CYS A 180 1.68 -15.30 12.23
C CYS A 180 3.06 -15.77 12.70
N ARG A 181 3.68 -15.03 13.65
CA ARG A 181 5.05 -15.20 14.17
C ARG A 181 5.61 -16.59 13.92
N SER A 182 6.59 -16.62 13.04
CA SER A 182 7.36 -17.80 12.71
C SER A 182 8.79 -17.65 13.21
N PRO A 183 9.37 -18.67 13.86
CA PRO A 183 10.78 -18.67 14.23
C PRO A 183 11.70 -18.72 13.01
N TYR A 184 11.16 -19.01 11.82
CA TYR A 184 11.92 -19.08 10.57
C TYR A 184 12.09 -17.73 9.87
N LEU A 185 11.44 -16.68 10.37
CA LEU A 185 11.50 -15.33 9.81
C LEU A 185 12.11 -14.37 10.83
N SER A 186 12.59 -13.23 10.34
CA SER A 186 13.14 -12.16 11.17
C SER A 186 12.07 -11.54 12.06
N ASN A 187 12.48 -11.09 13.25
CA ASN A 187 11.65 -10.29 14.15
C ASN A 187 11.91 -8.78 14.00
N LYS A 188 12.69 -8.35 12.99
CA LYS A 188 12.96 -6.94 12.70
C LYS A 188 11.69 -6.15 12.32
N GLU A 189 10.64 -6.83 11.84
CA GLU A 189 9.35 -6.24 11.55
C GLU A 189 8.20 -7.21 11.91
N PRO A 190 6.96 -6.71 12.15
CA PRO A 190 5.80 -7.55 12.36
C PRO A 190 5.49 -8.47 11.16
N GLN A 191 5.16 -9.74 11.43
CA GLN A 191 4.84 -10.73 10.39
C GLN A 191 3.34 -10.73 10.06
N THR A 192 2.82 -9.55 9.77
CA THR A 192 1.37 -9.24 9.65
C THR A 192 0.96 -8.84 8.23
N SER A 193 1.93 -8.61 7.34
CA SER A 193 1.69 -8.20 5.96
C SER A 193 1.04 -9.32 5.14
N THR A 194 -0.09 -9.00 4.51
CA THR A 194 -0.82 -9.92 3.63
C THR A 194 -1.31 -9.21 2.38
N LEU A 195 -1.04 -9.77 1.19
CA LEU A 195 -1.72 -9.37 -0.03
C LEU A 195 -3.09 -10.05 -0.06
N VAL A 196 -4.13 -9.25 -0.25
CA VAL A 196 -5.52 -9.68 -0.32
C VAL A 196 -6.02 -9.39 -1.74
N PRO A 197 -5.91 -10.37 -2.67
CA PRO A 197 -6.35 -10.17 -4.06
C PRO A 197 -7.76 -9.59 -4.14
N MET A 198 -8.01 -8.70 -5.10
CA MET A 198 -9.24 -7.92 -5.30
C MET A 198 -9.42 -6.73 -4.36
N LEU A 199 -9.00 -6.85 -3.10
CA LEU A 199 -9.14 -5.77 -2.11
C LEU A 199 -8.16 -4.64 -2.41
N ASP A 200 -6.94 -4.99 -2.83
CA ASP A 200 -5.87 -4.07 -3.21
C ASP A 200 -6.16 -3.22 -4.46
N LEU A 201 -7.34 -3.39 -5.08
CA LEU A 201 -7.86 -2.54 -6.14
C LEU A 201 -8.73 -1.39 -5.61
N ILE A 202 -9.17 -1.42 -4.34
CA ILE A 202 -9.97 -0.35 -3.77
C ILE A 202 -9.06 0.83 -3.44
N ASN A 203 -9.33 1.99 -4.03
CA ASN A 203 -8.52 3.18 -3.84
C ASN A 203 -8.73 3.84 -2.47
N HIS A 204 -7.77 4.70 -2.10
CA HIS A 204 -7.80 5.48 -0.88
C HIS A 204 -8.77 6.67 -0.94
N SER A 205 -9.46 6.94 0.16
CA SER A 205 -10.04 8.26 0.44
C SER A 205 -9.94 8.58 1.95
N PRO A 206 -9.54 9.81 2.34
CA PRO A 206 -9.42 10.20 3.75
C PRO A 206 -10.75 10.12 4.53
N SER A 207 -11.88 10.26 3.83
CA SER A 207 -13.22 10.23 4.41
C SER A 207 -13.86 8.84 4.39
N ALA A 208 -13.26 7.85 3.73
CA ALA A 208 -13.87 6.53 3.57
C ALA A 208 -13.90 5.76 4.89
N LYS A 209 -15.07 5.21 5.21
CA LYS A 209 -15.28 4.42 6.42
C LYS A 209 -15.51 2.95 6.04
N ALA A 210 -14.57 2.10 6.41
CA ALA A 210 -14.67 0.66 6.24
C ALA A 210 -14.03 -0.06 7.43
N ARG A 211 -14.52 -1.26 7.72
CA ARG A 211 -13.86 -2.23 8.60
C ARG A 211 -13.38 -3.38 7.74
N PHE A 212 -12.16 -3.81 7.97
CA PHE A 212 -11.59 -4.96 7.30
C PHE A 212 -10.84 -5.83 8.29
N GLY A 213 -10.78 -7.12 8.00
CA GLY A 213 -10.13 -8.09 8.87
C GLY A 213 -10.51 -9.52 8.53
N TYR A 214 -9.82 -10.47 9.16
CA TYR A 214 -10.09 -11.88 8.98
C TYR A 214 -11.28 -12.32 9.85
N ASN A 215 -12.31 -12.86 9.22
CA ASN A 215 -13.47 -13.44 9.89
C ASN A 215 -13.28 -14.95 10.02
N VAL A 216 -13.11 -15.43 11.26
CA VAL A 216 -12.85 -16.85 11.55
C VAL A 216 -14.03 -17.73 11.17
N ASN A 217 -15.26 -17.24 11.35
CA ASN A 217 -16.48 -18.01 11.10
C ASN A 217 -16.69 -18.27 9.60
N THR A 218 -16.38 -17.29 8.75
CA THR A 218 -16.51 -17.43 7.28
C THR A 218 -15.20 -17.86 6.62
N SER A 219 -14.11 -17.91 7.38
CA SER A 219 -12.74 -18.16 6.91
C SER A 219 -12.30 -17.25 5.74
N CYS A 220 -12.77 -16.01 5.77
CA CYS A 220 -12.50 -15.01 4.74
C CYS A 220 -11.88 -13.74 5.34
N TYR A 221 -11.03 -13.06 4.56
CA TYR A 221 -10.70 -11.67 4.80
C TYR A 221 -11.81 -10.80 4.20
N GLU A 222 -12.50 -10.04 5.05
CA GLU A 222 -13.71 -9.31 4.68
C GLU A 222 -13.48 -7.80 4.68
N VAL A 223 -14.17 -7.09 3.78
CA VAL A 223 -14.32 -5.63 3.83
C VAL A 223 -15.79 -5.29 3.98
N ARG A 224 -16.10 -4.56 5.05
CA ARG A 224 -17.42 -4.01 5.33
C ARG A 224 -17.37 -2.51 5.22
N VAL A 225 -18.15 -1.95 4.30
CA VAL A 225 -18.30 -0.49 4.22
C VAL A 225 -19.24 0.00 5.31
N LEU A 226 -18.96 1.14 5.89
CA LEU A 226 -19.80 1.76 6.93
C LEU A 226 -20.68 2.89 6.37
N GLU A 227 -20.59 3.14 5.07
CA GLU A 227 -21.34 4.17 4.36
C GLU A 227 -21.99 3.57 3.10
N PRO A 228 -23.14 4.11 2.65
CA PRO A 228 -23.81 3.60 1.47
C PRO A 228 -23.12 4.08 0.19
N TYR A 229 -23.18 3.25 -0.86
CA TYR A 229 -22.73 3.61 -2.21
C TYR A 229 -23.86 3.43 -3.20
N ARG A 230 -24.02 4.36 -4.15
CA ARG A 230 -24.96 4.19 -5.26
C ARG A 230 -24.32 3.34 -6.34
N LYS A 231 -25.16 2.70 -7.15
CA LYS A 231 -24.71 2.06 -8.38
C LYS A 231 -23.85 3.04 -9.18
N TYR A 232 -22.68 2.56 -9.60
CA TYR A 232 -21.64 3.27 -10.34
C TYR A 232 -20.80 4.27 -9.52
N ASP A 233 -20.99 4.37 -8.20
CA ASP A 233 -20.03 5.08 -7.37
C ASP A 233 -18.74 4.25 -7.25
N GLN A 234 -17.57 4.91 -7.35
CA GLN A 234 -16.31 4.27 -6.95
C GLN A 234 -16.35 4.01 -5.45
N VAL A 235 -15.93 2.80 -5.07
CA VAL A 235 -15.81 2.41 -3.67
C VAL A 235 -14.42 2.77 -3.19
N PHE A 236 -14.31 3.32 -1.98
CA PHE A 236 -13.05 3.70 -1.37
C PHE A 236 -12.90 3.07 0.03
N ILE A 237 -11.65 2.89 0.46
CA ILE A 237 -11.29 2.59 1.84
C ILE A 237 -10.29 3.64 2.33
N SER A 238 -10.15 3.77 3.66
CA SER A 238 -9.01 4.49 4.22
C SER A 238 -7.83 3.53 4.34
N TYR A 239 -6.63 4.00 4.00
CA TYR A 239 -5.39 3.23 4.14
C TYR A 239 -4.75 3.40 5.52
N GLY A 240 -5.40 4.15 6.41
CA GLY A 240 -4.93 4.41 7.78
C GLY A 240 -3.99 5.61 7.92
N PHE A 241 -3.55 6.22 6.81
CA PHE A 241 -2.72 7.42 6.82
C PHE A 241 -3.54 8.68 6.61
N GLU A 242 -3.12 9.74 7.29
CA GLU A 242 -3.82 11.02 7.34
C GLU A 242 -3.09 12.07 6.51
N GLU A 243 -1.75 12.19 6.60
CA GLU A 243 -0.99 13.17 5.83
C GLU A 243 -0.50 12.70 4.45
N ASN A 244 -0.35 13.66 3.53
CA ASN A 244 0.12 13.42 2.16
C ASN A 244 1.60 13.01 2.10
N THR A 245 2.42 13.43 3.07
CA THR A 245 3.82 12.97 3.17
C THR A 245 3.90 11.45 3.29
N GLU A 246 3.10 10.84 4.16
CA GLU A 246 3.09 9.38 4.34
C GLU A 246 2.48 8.68 3.12
N LEU A 247 1.41 9.25 2.53
CA LEU A 247 0.82 8.71 1.31
C LEU A 247 1.83 8.69 0.15
N MET A 248 2.63 9.74 -0.02
CA MET A 248 3.66 9.82 -1.05
C MET A 248 4.77 8.81 -0.79
N LEU A 249 5.30 8.77 0.44
CA LEU A 249 6.42 7.89 0.79
C LEU A 249 6.04 6.41 0.67
N LYS A 250 4.83 6.02 1.11
CA LYS A 250 4.40 4.63 1.16
C LYS A 250 3.70 4.14 -0.09
N PHE A 251 2.90 4.99 -0.74
CA PHE A 251 2.04 4.59 -1.86
C PHE A 251 2.34 5.33 -3.16
N GLY A 252 3.17 6.36 -3.15
CA GLY A 252 3.56 7.09 -4.36
C GLY A 252 2.47 8.02 -4.89
N PHE A 253 1.54 8.48 -4.06
CA PHE A 253 0.52 9.46 -4.45
C PHE A 253 0.24 10.45 -3.33
N PHE A 254 -0.40 11.57 -3.66
CA PHE A 254 -0.97 12.50 -2.70
C PHE A 254 -2.45 12.74 -3.03
N VAL A 255 -3.23 13.16 -2.05
CA VAL A 255 -4.63 13.54 -2.22
C VAL A 255 -4.72 15.07 -2.29
N PRO A 256 -5.19 15.64 -3.41
CA PRO A 256 -5.46 17.07 -3.49
C PRO A 256 -6.45 17.51 -2.42
N GLU A 257 -6.19 18.65 -1.77
CA GLU A 257 -7.03 19.21 -0.71
C GLU A 257 -7.36 18.18 0.39
N ASN A 258 -6.38 17.38 0.79
CA ASN A 258 -6.55 16.39 1.83
C ASN A 258 -6.90 17.09 3.16
N PRO A 259 -8.12 16.91 3.70
CA PRO A 259 -8.54 17.61 4.91
C PRO A 259 -7.82 17.11 6.18
N LYS A 260 -7.02 16.04 6.04
CA LYS A 260 -6.22 15.45 7.11
C LYS A 260 -4.72 15.72 6.93
N ASP A 261 -4.35 16.57 5.97
CA ASP A 261 -2.94 16.88 5.73
C ASP A 261 -2.36 17.76 6.83
N PHE A 262 -1.12 17.48 7.20
CA PHE A 262 -0.35 18.29 8.13
C PHE A 262 1.15 18.13 7.88
N MET A 263 1.94 19.07 8.38
CA MET A 263 3.39 19.01 8.35
C MET A 263 3.91 18.78 9.76
N LYS A 264 4.84 17.83 9.92
CA LYS A 264 5.56 17.63 11.18
C LYS A 264 6.69 18.65 11.25
N ILE A 265 6.77 19.36 12.36
CA ILE A 265 7.86 20.30 12.67
C ILE A 265 8.63 19.69 13.83
N ASN A 266 9.95 19.55 13.66
CA ASN A 266 10.79 19.05 14.73
C ASN A 266 10.99 20.12 15.81
N LEU A 267 11.07 19.71 17.07
CA LEU A 267 11.28 20.65 18.17
C LEU A 267 12.58 21.45 17.99
N SER A 268 13.66 20.82 17.53
CA SER A 268 14.93 21.49 17.22
C SER A 268 14.76 22.60 16.19
N GLU A 269 14.09 22.31 15.06
CA GLU A 269 13.79 23.30 14.02
C GLU A 269 12.94 24.46 14.57
N MET A 270 11.95 24.14 15.41
CA MET A 270 11.14 25.16 16.08
C MET A 270 12.00 26.04 16.99
N LEU A 271 12.87 25.46 17.82
CA LEU A 271 13.73 26.17 18.76
C LEU A 271 14.78 27.05 18.07
N GLU A 272 15.33 26.60 16.93
CA GLU A 272 16.24 27.37 16.10
C GLU A 272 15.57 28.58 15.44
N SER A 273 14.26 28.48 15.17
CA SER A 273 13.48 29.58 14.59
C SER A 273 13.02 30.64 15.60
N LEU A 274 13.15 30.38 16.91
CA LEU A 274 12.73 31.33 17.94
C LEU A 274 13.65 32.56 17.97
N PRO A 275 13.10 33.78 18.07
CA PRO A 275 13.90 35.00 18.22
C PRO A 275 14.77 34.92 19.48
N GLN A 276 15.88 35.65 19.51
CA GLN A 276 16.93 35.64 20.55
C GLN A 276 16.39 35.51 21.99
N ILE A 277 16.21 34.27 22.45
CA ILE A 277 16.01 33.90 23.85
C ILE A 277 17.38 33.41 24.33
N ASN A 278 17.81 33.81 25.52
CA ASN A 278 19.05 33.27 26.08
C ASN A 278 18.90 31.75 26.35
N ASP A 279 20.02 31.04 26.35
CA ASP A 279 20.02 29.57 26.43
C ASP A 279 19.40 29.03 27.73
N GLU A 280 19.51 29.79 28.82
CA GLU A 280 18.95 29.43 30.13
C GLU A 280 17.42 29.48 30.11
N GLU A 281 16.84 30.56 29.58
CA GLU A 281 15.39 30.71 29.45
C GLU A 281 14.82 29.71 28.44
N ARG A 282 15.54 29.43 27.35
CA ARG A 282 15.18 28.37 26.40
C ARG A 282 15.11 27.01 27.09
N LYS A 283 16.15 26.65 27.85
CA LYS A 283 16.20 25.39 28.58
C LYS A 283 15.05 25.27 29.57
N ASN A 284 14.82 26.30 30.39
CA ASN A 284 13.74 26.30 31.38
C ASN A 284 12.35 26.11 30.75
N LYS A 285 12.10 26.72 29.57
CA LYS A 285 10.83 26.54 28.85
C LYS A 285 10.68 25.12 28.28
N VAL A 286 11.75 24.55 27.73
CA VAL A 286 11.75 23.17 27.22
C VAL A 286 11.51 22.18 28.36
N ASP A 287 12.20 22.35 29.49
CA ASP A 287 12.03 21.52 30.69
C ASP A 287 10.57 21.59 31.19
N LEU A 288 9.97 22.79 31.24
CA LEU A 288 8.55 22.97 31.59
C LEU A 288 7.60 22.24 30.62
N LEU A 289 7.91 22.21 29.33
CA LEU A 289 7.12 21.47 28.34
C LEU A 289 7.22 19.95 28.53
N PHE A 290 8.38 19.43 28.95
CA PHE A 290 8.52 18.03 29.35
C PHE A 290 7.76 17.74 30.65
N ASP A 291 7.92 18.56 31.68
CA ASP A 291 7.27 18.40 32.99
C ASP A 291 5.74 18.45 32.89
N SER A 292 5.22 19.27 31.97
CA SER A 292 3.77 19.36 31.70
C SER A 292 3.23 18.25 30.79
N GLY A 293 4.09 17.36 30.30
CA GLY A 293 3.72 16.27 29.38
C GLY A 293 3.32 16.74 27.98
N LEU A 294 3.67 17.98 27.61
CA LEU A 294 3.46 18.52 26.26
C LEU A 294 4.54 18.07 25.27
N LEU A 295 5.71 17.66 25.78
CA LEU A 295 6.76 16.96 25.02
C LEU A 295 6.97 15.56 25.59
N SER A 296 7.28 14.61 24.71
CA SER A 296 7.68 13.25 25.07
C SER A 296 9.18 13.08 24.85
N SER A 297 9.85 12.44 25.83
CA SER A 297 11.27 12.04 25.75
C SER A 297 11.53 11.05 24.64
#